data_AF-A0A378MC56-F1
#
_entry.id   AF-A0A378MC56-F1
#
_cell.length_a   1.000
_cell.length_b   1.000
_cell.length_c   1.000
_cell.angle_alpha   90.00
_cell.angle_beta   90.00
_cell.angle_gamma   90.00
#
_symmetry.space_group_name_H-M   'P 1'
#
loop_
_entity.id
_entity.type
_entity.pdbx_description
1 polymer ?
#
loop_
_entity_poly.entity_id
_entity_poly.type
_entity_poly.pdbx_seq_one_letter_code
_entity_poly.pdbx_strand_id
1 'polypeptide(L)'
;MLARGYHFKKVDLYKSSADEFIIDGDALIPPFNAVPSLGTNVAKQIVAARENGEFLSKEDLQQRGKVSKTIIQYLDDQGCLEGLPDQNQLSLF
;
A
#
# COMPACT_ATOMS: atom_id res chain seq x y z
N MET A 1 -14.60 19.79 0.79
CA MET A 1 -14.61 20.21 -0.62
C MET A 1 -14.78 18.97 -1.49
N LEU A 2 -15.96 18.74 -2.08
CA LEU A 2 -16.26 17.61 -2.97
C LEU A 2 -17.15 18.09 -4.12
N ALA A 3 -16.73 19.20 -4.75
CA ALA A 3 -17.48 19.87 -5.79
C ALA A 3 -16.83 19.60 -7.14
N ARG A 4 -17.04 18.38 -7.69
CA ARG A 4 -16.97 18.09 -9.15
C ARG A 4 -17.15 16.62 -9.58
N GLY A 5 -17.43 15.68 -8.67
CA GLY A 5 -17.58 14.27 -9.04
C GLY A 5 -16.31 13.42 -8.85
N TYR A 6 -15.18 14.04 -8.48
CA TYR A 6 -13.97 13.28 -8.17
C TYR A 6 -14.13 12.43 -6.91
N HIS A 7 -13.82 11.14 -7.03
CA HIS A 7 -13.87 10.19 -5.92
C HIS A 7 -12.46 9.91 -5.38
N PHE A 8 -12.28 9.87 -4.08
CA PHE A 8 -11.04 9.38 -3.51
C PHE A 8 -11.09 7.85 -3.45
N LYS A 9 -10.13 7.21 -4.09
CA LYS A 9 -9.89 5.78 -3.89
C LYS A 9 -9.14 5.57 -2.59
N LYS A 10 -9.19 4.34 -2.09
CA LYS A 10 -8.33 3.91 -1.00
C LYS A 10 -6.89 3.82 -1.49
N VAL A 11 -5.95 3.74 -0.55
CA VAL A 11 -4.55 3.42 -0.86
C VAL A 11 -4.53 2.06 -1.56
N ASP A 12 -3.68 1.92 -2.56
CA ASP A 12 -3.55 0.71 -3.36
C ASP A 12 -2.07 0.35 -3.41
N LEU A 13 -1.74 -0.92 -3.11
CA LEU A 13 -0.35 -1.36 -2.99
C LEU A 13 0.45 -1.12 -4.28
N TYR A 14 -0.23 -1.27 -5.43
CA TYR A 14 0.39 -1.24 -6.75
C TYR A 14 0.17 0.09 -7.48
N LYS A 15 -0.89 0.84 -7.14
CA LYS A 15 -1.18 2.13 -7.78
C LYS A 15 -0.75 3.34 -6.97
N SER A 16 -0.80 3.30 -5.63
CA SER A 16 -0.44 4.46 -4.81
C SER A 16 1.04 4.80 -4.93
N SER A 17 1.35 6.09 -4.94
CA SER A 17 2.72 6.58 -4.86
C SER A 17 3.19 6.76 -3.41
N ALA A 18 4.49 7.00 -3.23
CA ALA A 18 5.06 7.18 -1.90
C ALA A 18 4.58 8.48 -1.24
N ASP A 19 4.70 9.62 -1.93
CA ASP A 19 4.29 10.94 -1.43
C ASP A 19 3.38 11.74 -2.37
N GLU A 20 3.11 11.22 -3.56
CA GLU A 20 2.34 11.91 -4.59
C GLU A 20 0.93 11.33 -4.75
N PHE A 21 -0.03 12.22 -4.99
CA PHE A 21 -1.39 11.85 -5.35
C PHE A 21 -1.46 11.43 -6.82
N ILE A 22 -1.94 10.22 -7.08
CA ILE A 22 -2.07 9.68 -8.44
C ILE A 22 -3.50 9.87 -8.94
N ILE A 23 -3.65 10.34 -10.16
CA ILE A 23 -4.96 10.51 -10.82
C ILE A 23 -5.27 9.23 -11.61
N ASP A 24 -6.31 8.49 -11.21
CA ASP A 24 -6.79 7.27 -11.85
C ASP A 24 -8.18 7.53 -12.44
N GLY A 25 -8.19 8.14 -13.63
CA GLY A 25 -9.41 8.54 -14.33
C GLY A 25 -10.14 9.68 -13.61
N ASP A 26 -11.34 9.39 -13.10
CA ASP A 26 -12.15 10.34 -12.31
C ASP A 26 -11.88 10.22 -10.80
N ALA A 27 -10.93 9.37 -10.39
CA ALA A 27 -10.59 9.16 -9.00
C ALA A 27 -9.16 9.61 -8.67
N LEU A 28 -8.97 10.01 -7.42
CA LEU A 28 -7.67 10.36 -6.86
C LEU A 28 -7.23 9.27 -5.88
N ILE A 29 -6.08 8.67 -6.16
CA ILE A 29 -5.45 7.66 -5.31
C ILE A 29 -4.47 8.38 -4.37
N PRO A 30 -4.69 8.32 -3.05
CA PRO A 30 -3.80 8.92 -2.09
C PRO A 30 -2.45 8.18 -2.02
N PRO A 31 -1.36 8.90 -1.72
CA PRO A 31 -0.07 8.29 -1.45
C PRO A 31 -0.02 7.55 -0.12
N PHE A 32 0.97 6.68 0.05
CA PHE A 32 1.19 5.98 1.32
C PHE A 32 1.51 6.93 2.47
N ASN A 33 2.23 8.03 2.25
CA ASN A 33 2.52 9.00 3.33
C ASN A 33 1.29 9.76 3.85
N ALA A 34 0.15 9.69 3.17
CA ALA A 34 -1.11 10.23 3.66
C ALA A 34 -1.73 9.35 4.76
N VAL A 35 -1.24 8.12 4.92
CA VAL A 35 -1.66 7.22 5.99
C VAL A 35 -1.08 7.71 7.33
N PRO A 36 -1.92 7.98 8.34
CA PRO A 36 -1.44 8.33 9.67
C PRO A 36 -0.54 7.22 10.20
N SER A 37 0.61 7.60 10.78
CA SER A 37 1.67 6.69 11.25
C SER A 37 2.53 6.03 10.16
N LEU A 38 2.31 6.29 8.87
CA LEU A 38 3.17 5.84 7.77
C LEU A 38 4.10 7.00 7.33
N GLY A 39 5.36 6.94 7.72
CA GLY A 39 6.34 7.97 7.35
C GLY A 39 6.76 7.88 5.89
N THR A 40 7.15 9.02 5.29
CA THR A 40 7.62 9.12 3.89
C THR A 40 8.73 8.12 3.56
N ASN A 41 9.58 7.75 4.52
CA ASN A 41 10.62 6.75 4.30
C ASN A 41 10.04 5.36 4.06
N VAL A 42 9.05 4.94 4.87
CA VAL A 42 8.36 3.66 4.72
C VAL A 42 7.61 3.63 3.39
N ALA A 43 6.94 4.73 3.04
CA ALA A 43 6.26 4.89 1.76
C ALA A 43 7.20 4.65 0.56
N LYS A 44 8.39 5.24 0.59
CA LYS A 44 9.43 5.04 -0.44
C LYS A 44 9.94 3.61 -0.47
N GLN A 45 10.12 2.96 0.70
CA GLN A 45 10.55 1.56 0.77
C GLN A 45 9.50 0.61 0.19
N ILE A 46 8.21 0.84 0.42
CA ILE A 46 7.13 0.04 -0.19
C ILE A 46 7.19 0.15 -1.72
N VAL A 47 7.31 1.37 -2.25
CA VAL A 47 7.40 1.62 -3.70
C VAL A 47 8.67 0.98 -4.29
N ALA A 48 9.82 1.12 -3.64
CA ALA A 48 11.06 0.50 -4.10
C ALA A 48 10.98 -1.04 -4.00
N ALA A 49 10.34 -1.57 -2.96
CA ALA A 49 10.18 -3.00 -2.77
C ALA A 49 9.29 -3.61 -3.87
N ARG A 50 8.18 -2.97 -4.25
CA ARG A 50 7.36 -3.45 -5.38
C ARG A 50 8.09 -3.41 -6.73
N GLU A 51 9.00 -2.45 -6.94
CA GLU A 51 9.82 -2.41 -8.15
C GLU A 51 10.77 -3.61 -8.26
N ASN A 52 11.16 -4.19 -7.11
CA ASN A 52 11.98 -5.41 -7.06
C ASN A 52 11.16 -6.70 -7.26
N GLY A 53 9.84 -6.60 -7.42
CA GLY A 53 8.92 -7.73 -7.58
C GLY A 53 7.71 -7.60 -6.66
N GLU A 54 6.62 -8.26 -7.05
CA GLU A 54 5.35 -8.24 -6.31
C GLU A 54 5.50 -8.78 -4.88
N PHE A 55 4.60 -8.35 -4.00
CA PHE A 55 4.56 -8.87 -2.64
C PHE A 55 3.81 -10.19 -2.62
N LEU A 56 4.39 -11.20 -1.99
CA LEU A 56 3.79 -12.53 -1.91
C LEU A 56 2.90 -12.69 -0.67
N SER A 57 3.16 -11.91 0.37
CA SER A 57 2.41 -11.95 1.65
C SER A 57 2.60 -10.66 2.46
N LYS A 58 1.80 -10.50 3.52
CA LYS A 58 1.92 -9.36 4.45
C LYS A 58 3.28 -9.36 5.16
N GLU A 59 3.83 -10.52 5.47
CA GLU A 59 5.20 -10.65 5.99
C GLU A 59 6.26 -10.19 4.98
N ASP A 60 6.11 -10.53 3.69
CA ASP A 60 7.03 -10.08 2.64
C ASP A 60 7.03 -8.55 2.53
N LEU A 61 5.84 -7.93 2.56
CA LEU A 61 5.67 -6.48 2.63
C LEU A 61 6.33 -5.88 3.87
N GLN A 62 6.17 -6.52 5.03
CA GLN A 62 6.77 -6.06 6.29
C GLN A 62 8.30 -6.07 6.21
N GLN A 63 8.89 -7.15 5.68
CA GLN A 63 10.34 -7.32 5.56
C GLN A 63 10.94 -6.40 4.51
N ARG A 64 10.40 -6.42 3.28
CA ARG A 64 10.95 -5.66 2.14
C ARG A 64 10.59 -4.18 2.21
N GLY A 65 9.35 -3.86 2.57
CA GLY A 65 8.88 -2.48 2.72
C GLY A 65 9.28 -1.83 4.04
N LYS A 66 9.93 -2.57 4.96
CA LYS A 66 10.31 -2.12 6.31
C LYS A 66 9.13 -1.45 7.05
N VAL A 67 7.96 -2.06 6.87
CA VAL A 67 6.69 -1.55 7.40
C VAL A 67 6.49 -2.12 8.80
N SER A 68 6.08 -1.30 9.77
CA SER A 68 5.76 -1.81 11.12
C SER A 68 4.45 -2.59 11.12
N LYS A 69 4.31 -3.56 12.04
CA LYS A 69 3.07 -4.35 12.23
C LYS A 69 1.81 -3.48 12.33
N THR A 70 1.88 -2.35 13.04
CA THR A 70 0.77 -1.41 13.17
C THR A 70 0.32 -0.86 11.81
N ILE A 71 1.27 -0.56 10.92
CA ILE A 71 0.97 -0.03 9.59
C ILE A 71 0.44 -1.16 8.68
N ILE A 72 1.00 -2.37 8.78
CA ILE A 72 0.46 -3.55 8.08
C ILE A 72 -1.01 -3.77 8.47
N GLN A 73 -1.31 -3.75 9.77
CA GLN A 73 -2.67 -3.90 10.27
C GLN A 73 -3.60 -2.79 9.79
N TYR A 74 -3.11 -1.54 9.74
CA TYR A 74 -3.88 -0.42 9.21
C TYR A 74 -4.18 -0.59 7.71
N LEU A 75 -3.18 -0.97 6.91
CA LEU A 75 -3.36 -1.23 5.48
C LEU A 75 -4.32 -2.41 5.25
N ASP A 76 -4.26 -3.43 6.10
CA ASP A 76 -5.17 -4.57 6.10
C ASP A 76 -6.61 -4.18 6.43
N ASP A 77 -6.81 -3.39 7.50
CA ASP A 77 -8.12 -2.86 7.91
C ASP A 77 -8.74 -1.95 6.84
N GLN A 78 -7.91 -1.20 6.11
CA GLN A 78 -8.35 -0.41 4.97
C GLN A 78 -8.68 -1.28 3.73
N GLY A 79 -8.31 -2.56 3.71
CA GLY A 79 -8.49 -3.46 2.58
C GLY A 79 -7.42 -3.30 1.48
N CYS A 80 -6.30 -2.64 1.77
CA CYS A 80 -5.18 -2.50 0.82
C CYS A 80 -4.40 -3.81 0.63
N LEU A 81 -4.43 -4.67 1.66
CA LEU A 81 -3.77 -5.98 1.66
C LEU A 81 -4.78 -7.13 1.49
N GLU A 82 -6.00 -6.81 1.08
CA GLU A 82 -7.05 -7.80 0.85
C GLU A 82 -6.62 -8.71 -0.32
N GLY A 83 -6.50 -10.00 -0.05
CA GLY A 83 -5.99 -10.99 -1.02
C GLY A 83 -4.51 -11.38 -0.84
N LEU A 84 -3.76 -10.68 0.02
CA LEU A 84 -2.42 -11.12 0.43
C LEU A 84 -2.52 -12.05 1.65
N PRO A 85 -1.93 -13.26 1.60
CA PRO A 85 -1.86 -14.12 2.78
C PRO A 85 -0.98 -13.47 3.85
N ASP A 86 -1.23 -13.77 5.13
CA ASP A 86 -0.43 -13.22 6.23
C ASP A 86 1.05 -13.63 6.12
N GLN A 87 1.31 -14.87 5.67
CA GLN A 87 2.65 -15.44 5.50
C GLN A 87 2.79 -16.08 4.13
N ASN A 88 4.04 -16.20 3.66
CA ASN A 88 4.36 -16.97 2.46
C ASN A 88 4.08 -18.46 2.74
N GLN A 89 2.90 -18.94 2.36
CA GLN A 89 2.69 -20.38 2.26
C GLN A 89 3.41 -20.87 1.00
N LEU A 90 4.66 -21.30 1.18
CA LEU A 90 5.37 -22.14 0.23
C LEU A 90 4.56 -23.43 0.04
N SER A 91 3.59 -23.42 -0.87
CA SER A 91 3.09 -24.64 -1.49
C SER A 91 4.09 -25.02 -2.57
N LEU A 92 5.18 -25.65 -2.15
CA LEU A 92 6.02 -26.43 -3.03
C LEU A 92 5.37 -27.81 -3.15
N PHE A 93 4.38 -27.93 -4.04
CA PHE A 93 3.85 -29.21 -4.50
C PHE A 93 3.74 -29.18 -6.02
#